data_AF-A0A1H9UDF4-F1
#
_entry.id   AF-A0A1H9UDF4-F1
#
_cell.length_a   1.000
_cell.length_b   1.000
_cell.length_c   1.000
_cell.angle_alpha   90.00
_cell.angle_beta   90.00
_cell.angle_gamma   90.00
#
_symmetry.space_group_name_H-M   'P 1'
#
loop_
_entity.id
_entity.type
_entity.pdbx_description
1 polymer ?
#
loop_
_entity_poly.entity_id
_entity_poly.type
_entity_poly.pdbx_seq_one_letter_code
_entity_poly.pdbx_strand_id
1 'polypeptide(L)' 'MGFVRVSKSLLLNINKVDKVAMDLNMRMLAYLKNGEIIQINRSYKKQFNQVLTAYTERKESQ' A
#
# COMPACT_ATOMS: atom_id res chain seq x y z
N MET A 1 9.85 8.61 6.91
CA MET A 1 8.91 7.52 7.28
C MET A 1 8.28 7.01 5.99
N GLY A 2 8.37 5.71 5.70
CA GLY A 2 7.91 5.16 4.40
C GLY A 2 7.48 3.70 4.43
N PHE A 3 7.35 3.11 5.61
CA PHE A 3 6.89 1.74 5.78
C PHE A 3 5.52 1.72 6.46
N VAL A 4 4.67 0.78 6.04
CA VAL A 4 3.33 0.58 6.59
C VAL A 4 3.07 -0.90 6.80
N ARG A 5 2.37 -1.23 7.88
CA ARG A 5 1.98 -2.61 8.15
C ARG A 5 0.76 -2.98 7.31
N VAL A 6 0.86 -4.06 6.55
CA VAL A 6 -0.22 -4.53 5.66
C VAL A 6 -0.78 -5.89 6.08
N SER A 7 -0.07 -6.61 6.97
CA SER A 7 -0.54 -7.85 7.59
C SER A 7 0.05 -8.01 9.00
N LYS A 8 -0.30 -9.09 9.72
CA LYS A 8 0.27 -9.39 11.05
C LYS A 8 1.80 -9.60 11.00
N SER A 9 2.33 -10.04 9.86
CA SER A 9 3.74 -10.42 9.69
C SER A 9 4.49 -9.60 8.64
N LEU A 10 3.84 -8.62 7.99
CA LEU A 10 4.43 -7.91 6.84
C LEU A 10 4.37 -6.39 6.97
N LEU A 11 5.54 -5.77 6.76
CA LEU A 11 5.72 -4.33 6.55
C LEU A 11 6.04 -4.08 5.07
N LEU A 12 5.37 -3.10 4.48
CA LEU A 12 5.49 -2.73 3.07
C LEU A 12 6.13 -1.35 2.95
N ASN A 13 7.07 -1.19 2.01
CA ASN A 13 7.65 0.13 1.69
C ASN A 13 6.78 0.85 0.65
N ILE A 14 6.16 1.96 1.04
CA ILE A 14 5.27 2.76 0.17
C ILE A 14 6.01 3.38 -1.00
N ASN A 15 7.30 3.71 -0.84
CA ASN A 15 8.09 4.29 -1.94
C ASN A 15 8.33 3.32 -3.11
N LYS A 16 8.15 2.02 -2.85
CA LYS A 16 8.33 0.95 -3.83
C LYS A 16 6.99 0.44 -4.36
N VAL A 17 5.87 0.96 -3.87
CA VAL A 17 4.55 0.71 -4.46
C VAL A 17 4.47 1.41 -5.81
N ASP A 18 4.06 0.66 -6.81
CA ASP A 18 3.83 1.12 -8.17
C ASP A 18 2.36 1.49 -8.37
N LYS A 19 1.45 0.58 -8.01
CA LYS A 19 0.00 0.81 -8.08
C LYS A 19 -0.75 0.03 -7.02
N VAL A 20 -1.98 0.45 -6.74
CA VAL A 20 -2.90 -0.25 -5.86
C VAL A 20 -4.17 -0.56 -6.63
N ALA A 21 -4.64 -1.80 -6.56
CA ALA A 21 -5.89 -2.22 -7.19
C ALA A 21 -6.73 -3.07 -6.23
N MET A 22 -7.98 -3.31 -6.59
CA MET A 22 -8.81 -4.33 -5.94
C MET A 22 -8.89 -5.57 -6.83
N ASP A 23 -8.83 -6.74 -6.22
CA ASP A 23 -9.13 -7.99 -6.90
C ASP A 23 -10.66 -8.21 -7.01
N LEU A 24 -11.05 -9.27 -7.71
CA LEU A 24 -12.46 -9.67 -7.86
C LEU A 24 -13.15 -9.97 -6.52
N ASN A 25 -12.38 -10.28 -5.48
CA ASN A 25 -12.86 -10.55 -4.13
C ASN A 25 -12.83 -9.31 -3.22
N MET A 26 -12.69 -8.10 -3.80
CA MET A 26 -12.57 -6.82 -3.08
C MET A 26 -11.38 -6.74 -2.10
N ARG A 27 -10.40 -7.62 -2.27
CA ARG A 27 -9.13 -7.57 -1.55
C ARG A 27 -8.26 -6.51 -2.19
N MET A 28 -7.63 -5.71 -1.34
CA MET A 28 -6.72 -4.68 -1.81
C MET A 28 -5.35 -5.30 -2.09
N LEU A 29 -4.83 -5.04 -3.28
CA LEU A 29 -3.54 -5.51 -3.76
C LEU A 29 -2.62 -4.30 -3.99
N ALA A 30 -1.41 -4.36 -3.44
CA ALA A 30 -0.33 -3.45 -3.74
C ALA A 30 0.64 -4.13 -4.71
N TYR A 31 0.82 -3.52 -5.87
CA TYR A 31 1.82 -3.93 -6.86
C TYR A 31 3.08 -3.15 -6.59
N LEU A 32 4.20 -3.86 -6.48
CA LEU A 32 5.52 -3.28 -6.26
C LEU A 32 6.26 -3.11 -7.59
N LYS A 33 7.23 -2.19 -7.61
CA LYS A 33 8.05 -1.90 -8.80
C LYS A 33 8.88 -3.08 -9.30
N ASN A 34 9.12 -4.09 -8.46
CA ASN A 34 9.82 -5.32 -8.82
C ASN A 34 8.88 -6.39 -9.40
N GLY A 35 7.59 -6.11 -9.55
CA GLY A 35 6.58 -7.05 -10.05
C GLY A 35 5.90 -7.89 -8.98
N GLU A 36 6.31 -7.79 -7.70
CA GLU A 36 5.64 -8.49 -6.61
C GLU A 36 4.26 -7.90 -6.31
N ILE A 37 3.34 -8.75 -5.86
CA ILE A 37 1.97 -8.36 -5.52
C ILE A 37 1.72 -8.74 -4.06
N ILE A 38 1.40 -7.74 -3.24
CA ILE A 38 1.15 -7.91 -1.82
C ILE A 38 -0.34 -7.67 -1.53
N GLN A 39 -0.99 -8.69 -0.98
CA GLN A 39 -2.36 -8.54 -0.48
C GLN A 39 -2.37 -7.83 0.87
N ILE A 40 -3.24 -6.83 1.00
CA ILE A 40 -3.42 -6.06 2.23
C ILE A 40 -4.61 -6.63 3.01
N ASN A 41 -4.36 -7.00 4.26
CA ASN A 41 -5.42 -7.52 5.13
C ASN A 41 -6.43 -6.44 5.49
N ARG A 42 -7.70 -6.84 5.61
CA ARG A 42 -8.84 -5.92 5.84
C ARG A 42 -8.65 -5.02 7.06
N SER A 43 -8.09 -5.56 8.15
CA SER A 43 -7.80 -4.82 9.38
C SER A 43 -6.74 -3.71 9.21
N TYR A 44 -5.87 -3.84 8.20
CA TYR A 44 -4.79 -2.89 7.92
C TYR A 44 -5.10 -1.94 6.75
N LYS A 45 -6.16 -2.22 5.98
CA LYS A 45 -6.59 -1.41 4.83
C LYS A 45 -6.77 0.08 5.16
N LYS A 46 -7.40 0.39 6.30
CA LYS A 46 -7.64 1.78 6.71
C LYS A 46 -6.33 2.53 6.94
N GLN A 47 -5.40 1.93 7.70
CA GLN A 47 -4.09 2.51 7.96
C GLN A 47 -3.30 2.66 6.65
N PHE A 48 -3.31 1.63 5.80
CA PHE A 48 -2.63 1.66 4.51
C PHE A 48 -3.09 2.84 3.65
N ASN A 49 -4.40 3.02 3.48
CA ASN A 49 -4.96 4.12 2.70
C ASN A 49 -4.57 5.49 3.25
N GLN A 50 -4.58 5.68 4.58
CA GLN A 50 -4.18 6.94 5.19
C GLN A 50 -2.73 7.31 4.86
N VAL A 51 -1.81 6.33 4.95
CA VAL A 51 -0.40 6.58 4.63
C VAL A 51 -0.20 6.78 3.13
N LEU A 52 -0.95 6.06 2.28
CA LEU A 52 -0.90 6.25 0.83
C LEU A 52 -1.36 7.65 0.42
N THR A 53 -2.49 8.13 0.93
CA THR A 53 -3.00 9.49 0.66
C THR A 53 -2.00 10.54 1.12
N ALA A 54 -1.50 10.44 2.36
CA ALA A 54 -0.49 11.36 2.88
C ALA A 54 0.86 11.30 2.13
N TYR A 55 1.12 10.21 1.40
CA TYR A 55 2.29 10.09 0.53
C TYR A 55 2.07 10.75 -0.83
N THR A 56 0.90 10.55 -1.44
CA THR A 56 0.52 11.18 -2.71
C THR A 56 0.54 12.71 -2.59
N GLU A 57 -0.05 13.26 -1.53
CA GLU A 57 -0.08 14.70 -1.26
C GLU A 57 1.33 15.31 -1.14
N ARG A 58 2.28 14.57 -0.55
CA ARG A 58 3.68 15.01 -0.44
C ARG A 58 4.41 14.99 -1.78
N LYS A 59 4.02 14.10 -2.68
CA LYS A 59 4.64 13.96 -4.00
C LYS A 59 4.23 15.04 -4.98
N GLU A 60 3.03 15.61 -4.82
CA GLU A 60 2.53 16.70 -5.66
C GLU A 60 3.08 18.08 -5.26
N SER A 61 3.71 18.19 -4.09
CA SER A 61 4.32 19.43 -3.59
C SER A 61 5.81 19.59 -3.97
N GLN A 62 6.35 18.70 -4.81
CA GLN A 62 7.75 18.72 -5.30
C GLN A 62 7.77 18.67 -6.82
#